data_AF-A0A3D2MS32-F1
#
_entry.id   AF-A0A3D2MS32-F1
#
_cell.length_a   1.000
_cell.length_b   1.000
_cell.length_c   1.000
_cell.angle_alpha   90.00
_cell.angle_beta   90.00
_cell.angle_gamma   90.00
#
_symmetry.space_group_name_H-M   'P 1'
#
loop_
_entity.id
_entity.type
_entity.pdbx_description
1 polymer ?
#
loop_
_entity_poly.entity_id
_entity_poly.type
_entity_poly.pdbx_seq_one_letter_code
_entity_poly.pdbx_strand_id
1 'polypeptide(L)'
;MYTDSPKQGLLAKLSKYPGIDKYQLFALLIIVLAVCLRILLTASGWPTTNSDESTIGLMARHIAYNGEHPVVFYNRNYLGALEAYLGAAFFRLFGPSLFSLRL
;
A
#
# COMPACT_ATOMS: atom_id res chain seq x y z
N MET A 1 -48.58 25.27 -16.33
CA MET A 1 -48.42 23.92 -15.76
C MET A 1 -46.99 23.49 -16.04
N TYR A 2 -46.11 23.63 -15.05
CA TYR A 2 -44.66 23.49 -15.16
C TYR A 2 -44.31 22.03 -14.89
N THR A 3 -43.83 21.28 -15.89
CA THR A 3 -43.38 19.88 -15.71
C THR A 3 -41.88 19.80 -15.94
N ASP A 4 -41.10 20.44 -15.06
CA ASP A 4 -39.66 20.20 -15.01
C ASP A 4 -39.43 18.84 -14.35
N SER A 5 -39.13 17.85 -15.18
CA SER A 5 -38.96 16.47 -14.72
C SER A 5 -37.60 16.31 -14.02
N PRO A 6 -37.56 15.89 -12.73
CA PRO A 6 -36.32 15.83 -11.93
C PRO A 6 -35.26 14.87 -12.48
N LYS A 7 -35.64 13.99 -13.40
CA LYS A 7 -34.72 13.06 -14.08
C LYS A 7 -33.79 13.76 -15.08
N GLN A 8 -34.21 14.86 -15.69
CA GLN A 8 -33.40 15.55 -16.72
C GLN A 8 -32.15 16.21 -16.09
N GLY A 9 -32.29 16.80 -14.90
CA GLY A 9 -31.17 17.35 -14.14
C GLY A 9 -30.17 16.30 -13.63
N LEU A 10 -30.65 15.08 -13.32
CA LEU A 10 -29.78 13.96 -12.90
C LEU A 10 -28.93 13.44 -14.07
N LEU A 11 -29.55 13.24 -15.25
CA LEU A 11 -28.87 12.76 -16.45
C LEU A 11 -27.85 13.78 -16.98
N ALA A 12 -28.19 15.07 -16.95
CA ALA A 12 -27.25 16.14 -17.29
C ALA A 12 -26.05 16.21 -16.32
N LYS A 13 -26.25 15.85 -15.04
CA LYS A 13 -25.19 15.84 -14.03
C LYS A 13 -24.25 14.64 -14.19
N LEU A 14 -24.75 13.48 -14.62
CA LEU A 14 -23.95 12.28 -14.89
C LEU A 14 -23.08 12.43 -16.16
N SER A 15 -23.55 13.18 -17.15
CA SER A 15 -22.80 13.50 -18.38
C SER A 15 -21.57 14.40 -18.17
N LYS A 16 -21.39 14.96 -16.96
CA LYS A 16 -20.35 15.95 -16.67
C LYS A 16 -18.98 15.36 -16.33
N TYR A 17 -18.87 14.04 -16.28
CA TYR A 17 -17.57 13.37 -16.17
C TYR A 17 -17.04 13.11 -17.58
N PRO A 18 -16.01 13.85 -18.05
CA PRO A 18 -15.39 13.51 -19.32
C PRO A 18 -14.86 12.07 -19.23
N GLY A 19 -15.02 11.31 -20.32
CA GLY A 19 -14.49 9.96 -20.42
C GLY A 19 -12.99 9.92 -20.19
N ILE A 20 -12.45 8.72 -19.97
CA ILE A 20 -11.02 8.50 -19.71
C ILE A 20 -10.19 9.15 -20.83
N ASP A 21 -9.42 10.18 -20.49
CA ASP A 21 -8.58 10.90 -21.44
C ASP A 21 -7.32 10.06 -21.75
N LYS A 22 -6.71 10.27 -22.93
CA LYS A 22 -5.47 9.59 -23.34
C LYS A 22 -4.37 9.74 -22.30
N TYR A 23 -4.24 10.92 -21.67
CA TYR A 23 -3.25 11.15 -20.63
C TYR A 23 -3.54 10.36 -19.36
N GLN A 24 -4.81 10.14 -19.01
CA GLN A 24 -5.20 9.31 -17.88
C GLN A 24 -4.88 7.84 -18.16
N LEU A 25 -5.10 7.38 -19.38
CA LEU A 25 -4.74 6.01 -19.80
C LEU A 25 -3.22 5.81 -19.78
N PHE A 26 -2.45 6.78 -20.26
CA PHE A 26 -0.98 6.75 -20.19
C PHE A 26 -0.48 6.77 -18.74
N ALA A 27 -1.05 7.63 -17.89
CA ALA A 27 -0.70 7.69 -16.48
C ALA A 27 -0.99 6.34 -15.77
N LEU A 28 -2.17 5.76 -16.04
CA LEU A 28 -2.53 4.44 -15.52
C LEU A 28 -1.54 3.37 -15.97
N LEU A 29 -1.18 3.35 -17.26
CA LEU A 29 -0.22 2.39 -17.82
C LEU A 29 1.15 2.52 -17.16
N ILE A 30 1.65 3.74 -16.94
CA ILE A 30 2.93 3.98 -16.26
C ILE A 30 2.87 3.51 -14.80
N ILE A 31 1.80 3.82 -14.08
CA ILE A 31 1.62 3.40 -12.68
C ILE A 31 1.58 1.88 -12.58
N VAL A 32 0.81 1.21 -13.44
CA VAL A 32 0.72 -0.25 -13.48
C VAL A 32 2.10 -0.85 -13.76
N LEU A 33 2.82 -0.33 -14.76
CA LEU A 33 4.15 -0.82 -15.10
C LEU A 33 5.14 -0.63 -13.94
N ALA A 34 5.09 0.52 -13.24
CA ALA A 34 5.92 0.78 -12.06
C ALA A 34 5.61 -0.17 -10.90
N VAL A 35 4.33 -0.45 -10.64
CA VAL A 35 3.90 -1.39 -9.59
C VAL A 35 4.33 -2.82 -9.95
N CYS A 36 4.12 -3.25 -11.20
CA CYS A 36 4.56 -4.57 -11.66
C CYS A 36 6.07 -4.74 -11.53
N LEU A 37 6.85 -3.73 -11.94
CA LEU A 37 8.30 -3.74 -11.77
C LEU A 37 8.68 -3.83 -10.28
N ARG A 38 8.03 -3.05 -9.41
CA ARG A 38 8.30 -3.06 -7.98
C ARG A 38 8.03 -4.44 -7.37
N ILE A 39 6.89 -5.05 -7.68
CA ILE A 39 6.54 -6.40 -7.20
C ILE A 39 7.56 -7.43 -7.69
N LEU A 40 7.96 -7.37 -8.96
CA LEU A 40 8.93 -8.31 -9.55
C LEU A 40 10.29 -8.19 -8.87
N LEU A 41 10.79 -6.97 -8.66
CA LEU A 41 12.07 -6.73 -7.97
C LEU A 41 12.03 -7.19 -6.51
N THR A 42 10.93 -6.94 -5.81
CA THR A 42 10.74 -7.40 -4.44
C THR A 42 10.71 -8.93 -4.38
N ALA A 43 10.01 -9.59 -5.31
CA ALA A 43 9.96 -11.04 -5.41
C ALA A 43 11.33 -11.67 -5.78
N SER A 44 12.16 -10.96 -6.54
CA SER A 44 13.54 -11.38 -6.83
C SER A 44 14.52 -11.08 -5.69
N GLY A 45 14.06 -10.58 -4.54
CA GLY A 45 14.91 -10.25 -3.39
C GLY A 45 15.81 -9.02 -3.60
N TRP A 46 15.46 -8.14 -4.53
CA TRP A 46 16.23 -6.93 -4.83
C TRP A 46 15.56 -5.68 -4.23
N PRO A 47 16.32 -4.76 -3.62
CA PRO A 47 17.74 -4.85 -3.27
C PRO A 47 17.98 -5.84 -2.13
N THR A 48 19.25 -6.20 -1.88
CA THR A 48 19.62 -7.06 -0.76
C THR A 48 19.16 -6.45 0.57
N THR A 49 18.69 -7.29 1.49
CA THR A 49 18.25 -6.84 2.82
C THR A 49 19.38 -6.17 3.58
N ASN A 50 19.04 -5.20 4.42
CA ASN A 50 19.99 -4.52 5.31
C ASN A 50 19.62 -4.74 6.79
N SER A 51 20.44 -4.18 7.69
CA SER A 51 20.24 -4.35 9.14
C SER A 51 18.99 -3.64 9.66
N ASP A 52 18.64 -2.49 9.09
CA ASP A 52 17.48 -1.72 9.53
C ASP A 52 16.18 -2.47 9.19
N GLU A 53 16.08 -2.98 7.95
CA GLU A 53 14.96 -3.80 7.47
C GLU A 53 14.82 -5.10 8.26
N SER A 54 15.95 -5.73 8.60
CA SER A 54 15.94 -6.94 9.44
C SER A 54 15.40 -6.65 10.85
N THR A 55 15.69 -5.46 11.39
CA THR A 55 15.17 -5.01 12.68
C THR A 55 13.66 -4.80 12.61
N ILE A 56 13.15 -4.20 11.53
CA ILE A 56 11.70 -4.03 11.28
C ILE A 56 11.02 -5.39 11.18
N GLY A 57 11.60 -6.32 10.42
CA GLY A 57 11.08 -7.69 10.30
C GLY A 57 11.02 -8.41 11.65
N LEU A 58 12.04 -8.24 12.49
CA LEU A 58 12.05 -8.81 13.84
C LEU A 58 10.95 -8.20 14.71
N MET A 59 10.82 -6.87 14.73
CA MET A 59 9.75 -6.17 15.45
C MET A 59 8.36 -6.62 14.95
N ALA A 60 8.16 -6.67 13.64
CA ALA A 60 6.91 -7.11 13.02
C ALA A 60 6.53 -8.53 13.46
N ARG A 61 7.53 -9.43 13.54
CA ARG A 61 7.31 -10.79 14.03
C ARG A 61 6.92 -10.81 15.51
N HIS A 62 7.58 -10.02 16.36
CA HIS A 62 7.22 -9.91 17.78
C HIS A 62 5.81 -9.35 17.98
N ILE A 63 5.42 -8.35 17.21
CA ILE A 63 4.05 -7.81 17.24
C ILE A 63 3.05 -8.89 16.79
N ALA A 64 3.30 -9.56 15.66
CA ALA A 64 2.36 -10.52 15.06
C ALA A 64 2.18 -11.82 15.85
N TYR A 65 3.22 -12.28 16.54
CA TYR A 65 3.26 -13.63 17.14
C TYR A 65 3.54 -13.65 18.65
N ASN A 66 4.15 -12.60 19.21
CA ASN A 66 4.50 -12.54 20.64
C ASN A 66 3.61 -11.56 21.42
N GLY A 67 2.73 -10.80 20.74
CA GLY A 67 1.85 -9.82 21.39
C GLY A 67 2.60 -8.60 21.93
N GLU A 68 3.79 -8.30 21.38
CA GLU A 68 4.55 -7.11 21.78
C GLU A 68 3.95 -5.85 21.17
N HIS A 69 3.99 -4.76 21.94
CA HIS A 69 3.49 -3.46 21.51
C HIS A 69 4.57 -2.37 21.64
N PRO A 70 5.67 -2.46 20.88
CA PRO A 70 6.68 -1.41 20.88
C PRO A 70 6.07 -0.11 20.35
N VAL A 71 6.40 1.00 21.00
CA VAL A 71 6.04 2.35 20.54
C VAL A 71 7.17 2.92 19.68
N VAL A 72 8.40 2.63 20.08
CA VAL A 72 9.64 3.08 19.43
C VAL A 72 10.35 1.93 18.74
N PHE A 73 11.12 2.29 17.73
CA PHE A 73 11.95 1.38 16.95
C PHE A 73 13.04 0.75 17.82
N TYR A 74 13.30 -0.55 17.64
CA TYR A 74 14.35 -1.22 18.39
C TYR A 74 15.71 -0.58 18.12
N ASN A 75 16.49 -0.35 19.18
CA ASN A 75 17.83 0.24 19.12
C ASN A 75 17.89 1.67 18.51
N ARG A 76 16.73 2.34 18.33
CA ARG A 76 16.59 3.67 17.71
C ARG A 76 15.42 4.43 18.35
N ASN A 77 15.67 5.14 19.43
CA ASN A 77 14.62 5.79 20.24
C ASN A 77 14.00 7.07 19.65
N TYR A 78 14.14 7.29 18.34
CA TYR A 78 13.65 8.50 17.65
C TYR A 78 12.72 8.20 16.48
N LEU A 79 12.51 6.93 16.13
CA LEU A 79 11.57 6.48 15.09
C LEU A 79 10.42 5.70 15.73
N GLY A 80 9.21 5.89 15.19
CA GLY A 80 8.03 5.13 15.62
C GLY A 80 7.99 3.72 15.04
N ALA A 81 7.21 2.83 15.65
CA ALA A 81 7.08 1.43 15.25
C ALA A 81 6.03 1.15 14.13
N LEU A 82 5.50 2.19 13.47
CA LEU A 82 4.39 2.04 12.50
C LEU A 82 4.68 1.03 11.39
N GLU A 83 5.89 1.08 10.82
CA GLU A 83 6.31 0.16 9.76
C GLU A 83 6.30 -1.30 10.23
N ALA A 84 6.74 -1.54 11.47
CA ALA A 84 6.68 -2.86 12.07
C ALA A 84 5.24 -3.35 12.31
N TYR A 85 4.29 -2.46 12.63
CA TYR A 85 2.88 -2.83 12.74
C TYR A 85 2.25 -3.20 11.39
N LEU A 86 2.59 -2.48 10.31
CA LEU A 86 2.17 -2.85 8.96
C LEU A 86 2.76 -4.19 8.55
N GLY A 87 4.06 -4.39 8.80
CA GLY A 87 4.72 -5.67 8.60
C GLY A 87 4.08 -6.80 9.40
N ALA A 88 3.66 -6.53 10.65
CA ALA A 88 2.98 -7.52 11.49
C ALA A 88 1.64 -7.96 10.89
N ALA A 89 0.86 -7.01 10.35
CA ALA A 89 -0.39 -7.31 9.66
C ALA A 89 -0.14 -8.20 8.43
N PHE A 90 0.85 -7.85 7.60
CA PHE A 90 1.20 -8.67 6.43
C PHE A 90 1.79 -10.03 6.81
N PHE A 91 2.56 -10.11 7.89
CA PHE A 91 3.07 -11.38 8.41
C PHE A 91 1.94 -12.29 8.86
N ARG A 92 0.84 -11.73 9.40
CA ARG A 92 -0.35 -12.51 9.77
C ARG A 92 -1.11 -13.03 8.55
N LEU A 93 -1.10 -12.30 7.44
CA LEU A 93 -1.82 -12.64 6.21
C LEU A 93 -1.04 -13.60 5.30
N PHE A 94 0.25 -13.35 5.10
CA PHE A 94 1.09 -14.03 4.11
C PHE A 94 2.23 -14.85 4.73
N GLY A 95 2.40 -14.78 6.05
CA GLY A 95 3.53 -15.38 6.75
C GLY A 95 4.79 -14.49 6.77
N PRO A 96 5.77 -14.79 7.64
CA PRO A 96 7.00 -14.02 7.76
C PRO A 96 7.92 -14.27 6.57
N SER A 97 8.16 -13.23 5.76
CA SER A 97 9.13 -13.25 4.67
C SER A 97 9.57 -11.82 4.33
N LEU A 98 10.72 -11.68 3.66
CA LEU A 98 11.15 -10.36 3.14
C LEU A 98 10.16 -9.80 2.13
N PHE A 99 9.50 -10.66 1.35
CA PHE A 99 8.46 -10.24 0.41
C PHE A 99 7.26 -9.62 1.15
N SER A 100 6.76 -10.31 2.18
CA SER A 100 5.63 -9.84 2.99
C SER A 100 5.95 -8.53 3.73
N LEU A 101 7.21 -8.33 4.11
CA LEU A 101 7.65 -7.11 4.79
C LEU A 101 7.71 -5.89 3.86
N ARG A 102 7.98 -6.12 2.57
CA ARG A 102 8.18 -5.09 1.54
C ARG A 102 6.93 -4.76 0.73
N LEU A 103 5.81 -5.39 1.03
CA LEU A 103 4.53 -5.25 0.32
C LEU A 103 3.81 -3.96 0.71
#